data_AF-A0A9D5T6C2-F1
#
_entry.id   AF-A0A9D5T6C2-F1
#
_cell.length_a   1.000
_cell.length_b   1.000
_cell.length_c   1.000
_cell.angle_alpha   90.00
_cell.angle_beta   90.00
_cell.angle_gamma   90.00
#
_symmetry.space_group_name_H-M   'P 1'
#
loop_
_entity.id
_entity.type
_entity.pdbx_description
1 polymer ?
#
loop_
_entity_poly.entity_id
_entity_poly.type
_entity_poly.pdbx_seq_one_letter_code
_entity_poly.pdbx_strand_id
1 'polypeptide(L)'
;MKTVLIVMCFIFAVFGISEFLHAVKLYFAFPKRKLWAHIVVNLQNDTAEKQISFVCEQYLWHGADYADFIVFNGNNLCEETYERANNVAQKYGFEVSRTI
;
A
#
# COMPACT_ATOMS: atom_id res chain seq x y z
N MET A 1 12.06 -16.53 29.68
CA MET A 1 11.07 -16.91 28.65
C MET A 1 9.67 -16.37 28.93
N LYS A 2 9.06 -16.63 30.10
CA LYS A 2 7.69 -16.17 30.40
C LYS A 2 7.49 -14.65 30.27
N THR A 3 8.44 -13.86 30.74
CA THR A 3 8.43 -12.39 30.64
C THR A 3 8.46 -11.89 29.20
N VAL A 4 9.28 -12.49 28.33
CA VAL A 4 9.37 -12.11 26.91
C VAL A 4 8.04 -12.41 26.18
N LEU A 5 7.42 -13.55 26.46
CA LEU A 5 6.14 -13.93 25.87
C LEU A 5 5.02 -12.93 26.26
N ILE A 6 4.98 -12.53 27.54
CA ILE A 6 4.00 -11.57 28.05
C ILE A 6 4.17 -10.19 27.37
N VAL A 7 5.41 -9.74 27.19
CA VAL A 7 5.71 -8.48 26.50
C VAL A 7 5.28 -8.52 25.03
N MET A 8 5.56 -9.62 24.31
CA MET A 8 5.11 -9.77 22.92
C MET A 8 3.57 -9.78 22.80
N CYS A 9 2.87 -10.47 23.70
CA CYS A 9 1.40 -10.45 23.74
C CYS A 9 0.84 -9.05 23.95
N PHE A 10 1.48 -8.24 24.81
CA PHE A 10 1.09 -6.85 25.03
C PHE A 10 1.25 -6.00 23.76
N ILE A 11 2.38 -6.17 23.05
CA ILE A 11 2.64 -5.44 21.81
C ILE A 11 1.60 -5.78 20.74
N PHE A 12 1.31 -7.07 20.53
CA PHE A 12 0.28 -7.50 19.58
C PHE A 12 -1.12 -7.00 19.95
N ALA A 13 -1.46 -6.99 21.25
CA ALA A 13 -2.72 -6.43 21.72
C ALA A 13 -2.84 -4.93 21.43
N VAL A 14 -1.76 -4.15 21.65
CA VAL A 14 -1.75 -2.72 21.34
C VAL A 14 -1.89 -2.47 19.83
N PHE A 15 -1.20 -3.23 18.98
CA PHE A 15 -1.36 -3.13 17.53
C PHE A 15 -2.80 -3.44 17.10
N GLY A 16 -3.38 -4.54 17.59
CA GLY A 16 -4.76 -4.89 17.28
C GLY A 16 -5.78 -3.84 17.75
N ILE A 17 -5.60 -3.25 18.93
CA ILE A 17 -6.45 -2.17 19.42
C ILE A 17 -6.32 -0.91 18.55
N SER A 18 -5.10 -0.57 18.12
CA SER A 18 -4.86 0.59 17.24
C SER A 18 -5.58 0.43 15.89
N GLU A 19 -5.48 -0.75 15.27
CA GLU A 19 -6.18 -1.05 14.01
C GLU A 19 -7.70 -1.04 14.20
N PHE A 20 -8.20 -1.60 15.30
CA PHE A 20 -9.63 -1.58 15.63
C PHE A 20 -10.16 -0.15 15.78
N LEU A 21 -9.45 0.72 16.52
CA LEU A 21 -9.84 2.12 16.68
C LEU A 21 -9.77 2.88 15.34
N HIS A 22 -8.80 2.57 14.49
CA HIS A 22 -8.70 3.14 13.15
C HIS A 22 -9.88 2.75 12.27
N ALA A 23 -10.27 1.47 12.26
CA ALA A 23 -11.42 0.95 11.52
C ALA A 23 -12.74 1.57 12.02
N VAL A 24 -12.92 1.67 13.35
CA VAL A 24 -14.09 2.33 13.96
C VAL A 24 -14.16 3.80 13.53
N LYS A 25 -13.03 4.52 13.57
CA LYS A 25 -12.98 5.92 13.13
C LYS A 25 -13.36 6.07 11.65
N LEU A 26 -12.86 5.19 10.78
CA LEU A 26 -13.21 5.19 9.36
C LEU A 26 -14.71 4.94 9.13
N TYR A 27 -15.28 3.96 9.85
CA TYR A 27 -16.70 3.62 9.79
C TYR A 27 -17.60 4.81 10.16
N PHE A 28 -17.26 5.55 11.22
CA PHE A 28 -18.04 6.71 11.65
C PHE A 28 -17.76 7.98 10.85
N ALA A 29 -16.54 8.19 10.36
CA ALA A 29 -16.16 9.39 9.61
C ALA A 29 -16.71 9.38 8.17
N PHE A 30 -16.87 8.21 7.56
CA PHE A 30 -17.32 8.07 6.17
C PHE A 30 -18.50 7.09 6.02
N PRO A 31 -19.64 7.32 6.68
CA PRO A 31 -20.62 6.26 6.89
C PRO A 31 -21.34 5.76 5.62
N LYS A 32 -21.27 6.46 4.47
CA LYS A 32 -22.06 6.11 3.27
C LYS A 32 -21.47 6.53 1.92
N ARG A 33 -20.18 6.83 1.82
CA ARG A 33 -19.55 6.99 0.50
C ARG A 33 -18.69 5.77 0.26
N LYS A 34 -19.08 4.94 -0.72
CA LYS A 34 -18.12 4.20 -1.55
C LYS A 34 -17.28 5.27 -2.27
N LEU A 35 -16.39 5.92 -1.51
CA LEU A 35 -15.44 6.85 -2.07
C LEU A 35 -14.43 5.92 -2.72
N TRP A 36 -14.55 5.71 -4.04
CA TRP A 36 -13.60 4.88 -4.74
C TRP A 36 -12.21 5.46 -4.50
N ALA A 37 -11.41 4.79 -3.67
CA ALA A 37 -10.11 5.26 -3.25
C ALA A 37 -9.14 4.96 -4.38
N HIS A 38 -8.84 5.98 -5.18
CA HIS A 38 -7.84 5.88 -6.23
C HIS A 38 -6.52 6.41 -5.70
N ILE A 39 -5.50 5.55 -5.69
CA ILE A 39 -4.14 5.95 -5.35
C ILE A 39 -3.36 6.11 -6.66
N VAL A 40 -2.84 7.30 -6.90
CA VAL A 40 -1.90 7.56 -7.99
C VAL A 40 -0.51 7.77 -7.40
N VAL A 41 0.43 6.94 -7.81
CA VAL A 41 1.82 6.97 -7.33
C VAL A 41 2.71 7.49 -8.45
N ASN A 42 3.23 8.70 -8.29
CA ASN A 42 4.24 9.23 -9.19
C ASN A 42 5.60 8.62 -8.85
N LEU A 43 6.09 7.75 -9.72
CA LEU A 43 7.33 7.02 -9.51
C LEU A 43 8.55 7.93 -9.71
N GLN A 44 9.58 7.70 -8.88
CA GLN A 44 10.86 8.39 -8.95
C GLN A 44 11.98 7.43 -9.38
N ASN A 45 12.95 7.91 -10.17
CA ASN A 45 13.98 7.05 -10.77
C ASN A 45 14.73 6.17 -9.76
N ASP A 46 15.15 6.72 -8.63
CA ASP A 46 16.00 5.98 -7.70
C ASP A 46 15.21 5.05 -6.76
N THR A 47 13.89 5.21 -6.69
CA THR A 47 13.05 4.53 -5.69
C THR A 47 11.81 3.85 -6.25
N ALA A 48 11.62 3.83 -7.57
CA ALA A 48 10.41 3.33 -8.21
C ALA A 48 10.03 1.92 -7.75
N GLU A 49 11.00 1.00 -7.72
CA GLU A 49 10.78 -0.40 -7.30
C GLU A 49 10.30 -0.48 -5.85
N LYS A 50 10.91 0.30 -4.94
CA LYS A 50 10.54 0.33 -3.51
C LYS A 50 9.16 0.95 -3.32
N GLN A 51 8.84 2.00 -4.07
CA GLN A 51 7.53 2.64 -4.03
C GLN A 51 6.42 1.66 -4.45
N ILE A 52 6.66 0.90 -5.53
CA ILE A 52 5.72 -0.12 -5.99
C ILE A 52 5.56 -1.22 -4.96
N SER A 53 6.65 -1.83 -4.50
CA SER A 53 6.60 -2.91 -3.51
C SER A 53 5.87 -2.48 -2.24
N PHE A 54 6.18 -1.30 -1.70
CA PHE A 54 5.49 -0.79 -0.51
C PHE A 54 3.98 -0.65 -0.73
N VAL A 55 3.55 0.00 -1.82
CA VAL A 55 2.13 0.22 -2.11
C VAL A 55 1.39 -1.10 -2.36
N CYS A 56 2.01 -2.04 -3.08
CA CYS A 56 1.45 -3.37 -3.32
C CYS A 56 1.35 -4.20 -2.04
N GLU A 57 2.34 -4.14 -1.15
CA GLU A 57 2.29 -4.81 0.16
C GLU A 57 1.18 -4.23 1.05
N GLN A 58 1.03 -2.90 1.08
CA GLN A 58 -0.08 -2.27 1.78
C GLN A 58 -1.43 -2.72 1.22
N TYR A 59 -1.56 -2.78 -0.10
CA TYR A 59 -2.78 -3.29 -0.75
C TYR A 59 -3.03 -4.78 -0.44
N LEU A 60 -2.00 -5.62 -0.40
CA LEU A 60 -2.16 -7.03 -0.02
C LEU A 60 -2.62 -7.20 1.44
N TRP A 61 -2.19 -6.33 2.34
CA TRP A 61 -2.57 -6.42 3.76
C TRP A 61 -3.94 -5.83 4.06
N HIS A 62 -4.31 -4.73 3.39
CA HIS A 62 -5.50 -3.95 3.70
C HIS A 62 -6.60 -4.08 2.64
N GLY A 63 -6.30 -4.62 1.45
CA GLY A 63 -7.24 -4.82 0.36
C GLY A 63 -7.97 -3.54 -0.03
N ALA A 64 -9.30 -3.65 -0.18
CA ALA A 64 -10.17 -2.54 -0.56
C ALA A 64 -10.24 -1.42 0.49
N ASP A 65 -9.81 -1.66 1.74
CA ASP A 65 -9.72 -0.59 2.74
C ASP A 65 -8.55 0.37 2.47
N TYR A 66 -7.57 -0.06 1.66
CA TYR A 66 -6.43 0.78 1.25
C TYR A 66 -6.70 1.56 -0.04
N ALA A 67 -7.14 0.86 -1.09
CA ALA A 67 -7.50 1.47 -2.37
C ALA A 67 -8.45 0.56 -3.16
N ASP A 68 -9.35 1.14 -3.95
CA ASP A 68 -10.09 0.38 -4.96
C ASP A 68 -9.27 0.23 -6.25
N PHE A 69 -8.45 1.24 -6.56
CA PHE A 69 -7.60 1.26 -7.76
C PHE A 69 -6.25 1.90 -7.46
N ILE A 70 -5.18 1.31 -8.00
CA ILE A 70 -3.82 1.81 -7.89
C ILE A 70 -3.27 2.06 -9.28
N VAL A 71 -2.77 3.26 -9.53
CA VAL A 71 -2.12 3.66 -10.79
C VAL A 71 -0.70 4.09 -10.50
N PHE A 72 0.26 3.37 -11.07
CA PHE A 72 1.67 3.76 -11.03
C PHE A 72 1.99 4.62 -12.25
N ASN A 73 2.34 5.88 -12.04
CA ASN A 73 2.71 6.81 -13.10
C ASN A 73 4.24 6.80 -13.30
N GLY A 74 4.67 6.28 -14.44
CA GLY A 74 6.06 6.15 -14.87
C GLY A 74 6.56 7.27 -15.80
N ASN A 75 5.80 8.34 -16.03
CA ASN A 75 6.17 9.39 -17.01
C ASN A 75 7.52 10.05 -16.73
N ASN A 76 7.96 10.08 -15.48
CA ASN A 76 9.23 10.69 -15.06
C ASN A 76 10.40 9.69 -15.02
N LEU A 77 10.18 8.43 -15.38
CA LEU A 77 11.20 7.40 -15.32
C LEU A 77 12.05 7.37 -16.59
N CYS A 78 13.34 7.13 -16.43
CA CYS A 78 14.21 6.72 -17.53
C CYS A 78 13.87 5.29 -17.96
N GLU A 79 14.26 4.92 -19.18
CA GLU A 79 13.87 3.64 -19.80
C GLU A 79 14.25 2.41 -18.95
N GLU A 80 15.49 2.39 -18.46
CA GLU A 80 15.99 1.29 -17.63
C GLU A 80 15.20 1.15 -16.32
N THR A 81 14.89 2.28 -15.67
CA THR A 81 14.11 2.25 -14.43
C THR A 81 12.65 1.89 -14.70
N TYR A 82 12.09 2.33 -15.81
CA TYR A 82 10.73 1.96 -16.21
C TYR A 82 10.61 0.44 -16.39
N GLU A 83 11.55 -0.21 -17.09
CA GLU A 83 11.53 -1.66 -17.26
C GLU A 83 11.62 -2.39 -15.91
N ARG A 84 12.55 -1.97 -15.03
CA ARG A 84 12.66 -2.54 -13.68
C ARG A 84 11.38 -2.35 -12.86
N ALA A 85 10.83 -1.15 -12.86
CA ALA A 85 9.60 -0.82 -12.15
C ALA A 85 8.41 -1.65 -12.68
N ASN A 86 8.29 -1.80 -14.00
CA ASN A 86 7.23 -2.58 -14.61
C ASN A 86 7.36 -4.07 -14.29
N ASN A 87 8.58 -4.61 -14.31
CA ASN A 87 8.85 -5.98 -13.89
C ASN A 87 8.47 -6.23 -12.42
N VAL A 88 8.68 -5.25 -11.54
CA VAL A 88 8.24 -5.34 -10.14
C VAL A 88 6.71 -5.27 -10.04
N ALA A 89 6.06 -4.32 -10.72
CA ALA A 89 4.60 -4.20 -10.72
C ALA A 89 3.92 -5.49 -11.20
N GLN A 90 4.43 -6.10 -12.26
CA GLN A 90 3.89 -7.33 -12.83
C GLN A 90 3.93 -8.51 -11.85
N LYS A 91 4.94 -8.59 -10.97
CA LYS A 91 5.00 -9.63 -9.91
C LYS A 91 3.80 -9.55 -8.96
N TYR A 92 3.25 -8.36 -8.79
CA TYR A 92 2.06 -8.11 -7.98
C TYR A 92 0.76 -8.05 -8.80
N GLY A 93 0.82 -8.27 -10.11
CA GLY A 93 -0.34 -8.20 -11.02
C GLY A 93 -0.75 -6.78 -11.41
N PHE A 94 0.14 -5.80 -11.26
CA PHE A 94 -0.07 -4.41 -11.66
C PHE A 94 0.78 -4.05 -12.88
N GLU A 95 0.47 -2.90 -13.51
CA GLU A 95 1.22 -2.34 -14.61
C GLU A 95 1.58 -0.88 -14.31
N VAL A 96 2.74 -0.44 -14.82
CA VAL A 96 3.14 0.97 -14.76
C VAL A 96 2.59 1.70 -15.98
N SER A 97 1.77 2.72 -15.76
CA SER A 97 1.24 3.56 -16.82
C SER A 97 2.28 4.60 -17.25
N ARG A 98 2.50 4.70 -18.57
CA ARG A 98 3.33 5.73 -19.19
C ARG A 98 2.62 6.26 -20.43
N THR A 99 2.47 7.58 -20.51
CA THR A 99 1.94 8.25 -21.70
C THR A 99 3.13 8.62 -22.59
N ILE A 100 3.15 8.06 -23.80
CA ILE A 100 4.14 8.36 -24.86
C ILE A 100 3.76 9.68 -25.52
#